data_AF-A0A317C344-F1
#
_entry.id   AF-A0A317C344-F1
#
_cell.length_a   1.000
_cell.length_b   1.000
_cell.length_c   1.000
_cell.angle_alpha   90.00
_cell.angle_beta   90.00
_cell.angle_gamma   90.00
#
_symmetry.space_group_name_H-M   'P 1'
#
loop_
_entity.id
_entity.type
_entity.pdbx_description
1 polymer ?
#
loop_
_entity_poly.entity_id
_entity_poly.type
_entity_poly.pdbx_seq_one_letter_code
_entity_poly.pdbx_strand_id
1 'polypeptide(L)'
;MQDKYINPFTDFGFKKLFGEEPNKVLLISFLNTLLPEKHQIQDLQYTRNEQQGASQLDRKAYENSHKYYRDLKNVTDTAWEEGLGEGLEQGLEQGLEQGREEERIALAKNLLDILSDEVIAAKTGLSVEVVAGLRA
;
A
#
# COMPACT_ATOMS: atom_id res chain seq x y z
N MET A 1 9.43 -18.41 -23.76
CA MET A 1 8.04 -18.22 -23.31
C MET A 1 8.13 -17.77 -21.86
N GLN A 2 7.43 -16.72 -21.45
CA GLN A 2 7.43 -16.30 -20.04
C GLN A 2 6.58 -17.28 -19.23
N ASP A 3 7.17 -17.90 -18.22
CA ASP A 3 6.43 -18.75 -17.28
C ASP A 3 5.48 -17.86 -16.49
N LYS A 4 4.18 -18.04 -16.74
CA LYS A 4 3.12 -17.29 -16.08
C LYS A 4 2.71 -18.04 -14.82
N TYR A 5 3.12 -17.55 -13.67
CA TYR A 5 2.71 -18.08 -12.38
C TYR A 5 1.21 -17.86 -12.17
N ILE A 6 0.50 -18.92 -11.73
CA ILE A 6 -0.92 -18.88 -11.38
C ILE A 6 -1.03 -18.96 -9.87
N ASN A 7 -1.66 -17.96 -9.23
CA ASN A 7 -1.91 -17.97 -7.79
C ASN A 7 -3.17 -18.80 -7.47
N PRO A 8 -3.08 -19.96 -6.80
CA PRO A 8 -4.23 -20.82 -6.49
C PRO A 8 -5.20 -20.24 -5.45
N PHE A 9 -4.79 -19.21 -4.70
CA PHE A 9 -5.64 -18.56 -3.69
C PHE A 9 -6.60 -17.52 -4.29
N THR A 10 -6.55 -17.29 -5.60
CA THR A 10 -7.49 -16.43 -6.32
C THR A 10 -8.59 -17.26 -6.97
N ASP A 11 -9.82 -16.73 -7.05
CA ASP A 11 -10.94 -17.42 -7.73
C ASP A 11 -10.56 -17.82 -9.17
N PHE A 12 -9.89 -16.93 -9.90
CA PHE A 12 -9.38 -17.21 -11.24
C PHE A 12 -8.36 -18.34 -11.26
N GLY A 13 -7.33 -18.26 -10.40
CA GLY A 13 -6.26 -19.27 -10.40
C GLY A 13 -6.75 -20.63 -9.95
N PHE A 14 -7.65 -20.68 -8.97
CA PHE A 14 -8.30 -21.91 -8.55
C PHE A 14 -9.11 -22.53 -9.68
N LYS A 15 -9.96 -21.74 -10.38
CA LYS A 15 -10.70 -22.21 -11.56
C LYS A 15 -9.77 -22.64 -12.69
N LYS A 16 -8.66 -21.94 -12.91
CA LYS A 16 -7.69 -22.31 -13.96
C LYS A 16 -6.99 -23.63 -13.65
N LEU A 17 -6.72 -23.90 -12.37
CA LEU A 17 -6.03 -25.11 -11.92
C LEU A 17 -6.97 -26.31 -11.73
N PHE A 18 -8.23 -26.10 -11.32
CA PHE A 18 -9.13 -27.18 -10.91
C PHE A 18 -10.51 -27.15 -11.58
N GLY A 19 -10.82 -26.14 -12.39
CA GLY A 19 -12.12 -25.95 -13.03
C GLY A 19 -12.13 -26.24 -14.53
N GLU A 20 -11.00 -26.65 -15.11
CA GLU A 20 -10.91 -27.05 -16.52
C GLU A 20 -10.91 -28.59 -16.65
N GLU A 21 -11.59 -29.12 -17.67
CA GLU A 21 -11.66 -30.57 -17.95
C GLU A 21 -10.28 -31.26 -18.00
N PRO A 22 -9.24 -30.69 -18.65
CA PRO A 22 -7.91 -31.31 -18.66
C PRO A 22 -7.29 -31.47 -17.26
N ASN A 23 -7.68 -30.60 -16.32
CA ASN A 23 -7.14 -30.59 -14.96
C ASN A 23 -8.03 -31.32 -13.95
N LYS A 24 -9.10 -31.97 -14.40
CA LYS A 24 -10.07 -32.68 -13.56
C LYS A 24 -9.43 -33.75 -12.67
N VAL A 25 -8.41 -34.44 -13.19
CA VAL A 25 -7.63 -35.44 -12.42
C VAL A 25 -6.93 -34.79 -11.22
N LEU A 26 -6.46 -33.55 -11.35
CA LEU A 26 -5.83 -32.82 -10.26
C LEU A 26 -6.83 -32.49 -9.15
N LEU A 27 -8.06 -32.09 -9.52
CA LEU A 27 -9.12 -31.84 -8.54
C LEU A 27 -9.53 -33.12 -7.81
N ILE A 28 -9.70 -34.23 -8.53
CA ILE A 28 -10.00 -35.54 -7.91
C ILE A 28 -8.89 -35.92 -6.93
N SER A 29 -7.63 -35.86 -7.37
CA SER A 29 -6.48 -36.18 -6.50
C SER A 29 -6.44 -35.30 -5.26
N PHE A 30 -6.65 -33.99 -5.42
CA PHE A 30 -6.66 -33.03 -4.31
C PHE A 30 -7.76 -33.34 -3.29
N LEU A 31 -9.01 -33.53 -3.74
CA LEU A 31 -10.12 -33.85 -2.85
C LEU A 31 -9.91 -35.19 -2.14
N ASN A 32 -9.37 -36.18 -2.84
CA ASN A 32 -9.06 -37.49 -2.28
C ASN A 32 -7.95 -37.46 -1.22
N THR A 33 -7.09 -36.44 -1.18
CA THR A 33 -6.16 -36.24 -0.06
C THR A 33 -6.87 -35.86 1.24
N LEU A 34 -8.04 -35.21 1.13
CA LEU A 34 -8.82 -34.73 2.27
C LEU A 34 -9.88 -35.75 2.70
N LEU A 35 -10.31 -36.62 1.78
CA LEU A 35 -11.37 -37.59 2.02
C LEU A 35 -10.82 -38.90 2.59
N PRO A 36 -11.53 -39.56 3.53
CA PRO A 36 -11.15 -40.87 4.03
C PRO A 36 -11.27 -41.94 2.92
N GLU A 37 -10.54 -43.05 3.06
CA GLU A 37 -10.46 -44.12 2.03
C GLU A 37 -11.83 -44.64 1.56
N LYS A 38 -12.84 -44.65 2.43
CA LYS A 38 -14.21 -45.09 2.10
C LYS A 38 -15.00 -44.13 1.21
N HIS A 39 -14.53 -42.90 1.01
CA HIS A 39 -15.23 -41.84 0.25
C HIS A 39 -14.40 -41.31 -0.92
N GLN A 40 -13.48 -42.12 -1.44
CA GLN A 40 -12.65 -41.73 -2.57
C GLN A 40 -13.50 -41.49 -3.83
N ILE A 41 -13.29 -40.34 -4.46
CA ILE A 41 -13.97 -39.91 -5.68
C ILE A 41 -13.28 -40.59 -6.86
N GLN A 42 -14.04 -41.33 -7.67
CA GLN A 42 -13.55 -41.93 -8.92
C GLN A 42 -13.79 -41.02 -10.13
N ASP A 43 -14.90 -40.28 -10.13
CA ASP A 43 -15.25 -39.33 -11.16
C ASP A 43 -16.04 -38.16 -10.55
N LEU A 44 -15.95 -37.00 -11.19
CA LEU A 44 -16.72 -35.81 -10.83
C LEU A 44 -17.27 -35.14 -12.09
N GLN A 45 -18.41 -34.48 -12.00
CA GLN A 45 -18.92 -33.66 -13.11
C GLN A 45 -18.99 -32.22 -12.65
N TYR A 46 -18.42 -31.30 -13.44
CA TYR A 46 -18.63 -29.88 -13.20
C TYR A 46 -20.08 -29.54 -13.51
N THR A 47 -20.86 -29.24 -12.48
CA THR A 47 -22.15 -28.60 -12.69
C THR A 47 -21.88 -27.15 -13.13
N ARG A 48 -22.62 -26.68 -14.14
CA ARG A 48 -22.62 -25.25 -14.51
C ARG A 48 -23.27 -24.45 -13.38
N ASN A 49 -22.50 -24.15 -12.34
CA ASN A 49 -22.89 -23.24 -11.25
C ASN A 49 -22.52 -21.78 -11.56
N GLU A 50 -22.00 -21.51 -12.76
CA GLU A 50 -22.19 -20.20 -13.38
C GLU A 50 -23.67 -20.07 -13.74
N GLN A 51 -24.50 -19.75 -12.74
CA GLN A 51 -25.52 -18.76 -13.03
C GLN A 51 -24.75 -17.50 -13.44
N GLN A 52 -24.40 -17.39 -14.73
CA GLN A 52 -24.51 -16.08 -15.36
C GLN A 52 -25.90 -15.63 -14.99
N GLY A 53 -25.99 -14.63 -14.12
CA GLY A 53 -27.26 -14.15 -13.59
C GLY A 53 -28.31 -14.18 -14.69
N ALA A 54 -29.31 -15.07 -14.53
CA ALA A 54 -30.17 -15.49 -15.65
C ALA A 54 -31.06 -14.33 -16.13
N SER A 55 -31.11 -13.26 -15.35
CA SER A 55 -31.83 -12.02 -15.62
C SER A 55 -30.87 -10.85 -15.84
N GLN A 56 -31.27 -9.88 -16.68
CA GLN A 56 -30.58 -8.59 -16.81
C GLN A 56 -30.39 -7.88 -15.46
N LEU A 57 -31.26 -8.15 -14.47
CA LEU A 57 -31.15 -7.60 -13.11
C LEU A 57 -29.91 -8.12 -12.37
N ASP A 58 -29.54 -9.38 -12.55
CA ASP A 58 -28.40 -10.00 -11.86
C ASP A 58 -27.06 -9.53 -12.43
N ARG A 59 -26.98 -9.39 -13.77
CA ARG A 59 -25.83 -8.75 -14.43
C ARG A 59 -25.65 -7.31 -13.95
N LYS A 60 -26.74 -6.55 -13.87
CA LYS A 60 -26.71 -5.16 -13.41
C LYS A 60 -26.33 -5.07 -11.92
N ALA A 61 -26.76 -6.00 -11.08
CA ALA A 61 -26.36 -6.06 -9.67
C ALA A 61 -24.87 -6.36 -9.50
N TYR A 62 -24.32 -7.30 -10.27
CA TYR A 62 -22.89 -7.61 -10.28
C TYR A 62 -22.05 -6.44 -10.82
N GLU A 63 -22.46 -5.83 -11.93
CA GLU A 63 -21.81 -4.64 -12.49
C GLU A 63 -21.87 -3.45 -11.54
N ASN A 64 -23.02 -3.23 -10.88
CA ASN A 64 -23.17 -2.17 -9.88
C ASN A 64 -22.30 -2.44 -8.65
N SER A 65 -22.16 -3.69 -8.22
CA SER A 65 -21.25 -4.07 -7.13
C SER A 65 -19.80 -3.82 -7.52
N HIS A 66 -19.38 -4.26 -8.71
CA HIS A 66 -18.03 -4.00 -9.22
C HIS A 66 -17.75 -2.51 -9.40
N LYS A 67 -18.75 -1.74 -9.84
CA LYS A 67 -18.67 -0.28 -9.93
C LYS A 67 -18.52 0.35 -8.53
N TYR A 68 -19.34 -0.06 -7.57
CA TYR A 68 -19.26 0.40 -6.18
C TYR A 68 -17.89 0.12 -5.55
N TYR A 69 -17.35 -1.09 -5.74
CA TYR A 69 -16.00 -1.44 -5.29
C TYR A 69 -14.91 -0.63 -5.98
N ARG A 70 -15.05 -0.33 -7.28
CA ARG A 70 -14.09 0.52 -8.01
C ARG A 70 -14.16 1.98 -7.55
N ASP A 71 -15.36 2.51 -7.36
CA ASP A 71 -15.56 3.89 -6.89
C ASP A 71 -15.03 4.04 -5.45
N LEU A 72 -15.31 3.08 -4.56
CA LEU A 72 -14.73 3.03 -3.22
C LEU A 72 -13.20 2.95 -3.25
N LYS A 73 -12.64 2.06 -4.07
CA LYS A 73 -11.20 1.86 -4.17
C LYS A 73 -10.51 3.14 -4.68
N ASN A 74 -11.09 3.83 -5.65
CA ASN A 74 -10.53 5.09 -6.14
C ASN A 74 -10.56 6.19 -5.06
N VAL A 75 -11.69 6.35 -4.35
CA VAL A 75 -11.79 7.33 -3.25
C VAL A 75 -10.78 7.03 -2.14
N THR A 76 -10.62 5.75 -1.77
CA THR A 76 -9.62 5.36 -0.76
C THR A 76 -8.22 5.59 -1.28
N ASP A 77 -7.87 5.09 -2.47
CA ASP A 77 -6.51 5.20 -3.01
C ASP A 77 -6.09 6.67 -3.15
N THR A 78 -6.98 7.53 -3.64
CA THR A 78 -6.73 8.98 -3.72
C THR A 78 -6.54 9.60 -2.34
N ALA A 79 -7.39 9.29 -1.36
CA ALA A 79 -7.25 9.83 0.00
C ALA A 79 -5.96 9.35 0.71
N TRP A 80 -5.53 8.10 0.46
CA TRP A 80 -4.28 7.57 0.99
C TRP A 80 -3.06 8.16 0.29
N GLU A 81 -3.10 8.33 -1.04
CA GLU A 81 -2.02 8.96 -1.82
C GLU A 81 -1.85 10.44 -1.46
N GLU A 82 -2.94 11.20 -1.39
CA GLU A 82 -2.93 12.61 -0.98
C GLU A 82 -2.47 12.75 0.47
N GLY A 83 -3.05 11.98 1.40
CA GLY A 83 -2.66 12.04 2.82
C GLY A 83 -1.20 11.59 3.08
N LEU A 84 -0.71 10.59 2.36
CA LEU A 84 0.69 10.17 2.45
C LEU A 84 1.62 11.20 1.81
N GLY A 85 1.22 11.78 0.68
CA GLY A 85 1.97 12.83 0.00
C GLY A 85 2.13 14.07 0.89
N GLU A 86 1.03 14.60 1.41
CA GLU A 86 1.03 15.74 2.33
C GLU A 86 1.85 15.44 3.59
N GLY A 87 1.68 14.25 4.18
CA GLY A 87 2.42 13.85 5.38
C GLY A 87 3.93 13.74 5.14
N LEU A 88 4.35 13.20 3.99
CA LEU A 88 5.77 13.08 3.63
C LEU A 88 6.38 14.45 3.33
N GLU A 89 5.68 15.29 2.58
CA GLU A 89 6.14 16.64 2.24
C GLU A 89 6.31 17.50 3.49
N GLN A 90 5.30 17.53 4.37
CA GLN A 90 5.37 18.26 5.64
C GLN A 90 6.48 17.70 6.54
N GLY A 91 6.61 16.39 6.65
CA GLY A 91 7.66 15.77 7.46
C GLY A 91 9.07 16.07 6.95
N LEU A 92 9.27 16.06 5.63
CA LEU A 92 10.55 16.38 5.01
C LEU A 92 10.89 17.87 5.18
N GLU A 93 9.93 18.76 4.92
CA GLU A 93 10.11 20.20 5.06
C GLU A 93 10.45 20.58 6.52
N GLN A 94 9.68 20.05 7.49
CA GLN A 94 9.95 20.27 8.91
C GLN A 94 11.33 19.75 9.32
N GLY A 95 11.71 18.54 8.88
CA GLY A 95 13.01 17.97 9.20
C GLY A 95 14.18 18.77 8.61
N LEU A 96 14.04 19.25 7.38
CA LEU A 96 15.05 20.09 6.73
C LEU A 96 15.19 21.45 7.42
N GLU A 97 14.08 22.10 7.77
CA GLU A 97 14.12 23.40 8.46
C GLU A 97 14.68 23.26 9.88
N GLN A 98 14.29 22.21 10.60
CA GLN A 98 14.87 21.89 11.92
C GLN A 98 16.38 21.66 11.83
N GLY A 99 16.85 20.86 10.87
CA GLY A 99 18.29 20.62 10.68
C GLY A 99 19.06 21.90 10.36
N ARG A 100 18.50 22.80 9.54
CA ARG A 100 19.09 24.10 9.24
C ARG A 100 19.14 25.01 10.47
N GLU A 101 18.10 25.03 11.29
CA GLU A 101 18.08 25.80 12.53
C GLU A 101 19.12 25.27 13.53
N GLU A 102 19.19 23.95 13.70
CA GLU A 102 20.19 23.30 14.54
C GLU A 102 21.62 23.60 14.07
N GLU A 103 21.87 23.56 12.76
CA GLU A 103 23.17 23.92 12.18
C GLU A 103 23.50 25.40 12.42
N ARG A 104 22.54 26.31 12.22
CA ARG A 104 22.73 27.75 12.50
C ARG A 104 23.08 28.00 13.97
N ILE A 105 22.39 27.34 14.89
CA ILE A 105 22.65 27.45 16.33
C ILE A 105 24.01 26.84 16.68
N ALA A 106 24.37 25.69 16.12
CA ALA A 106 25.67 25.06 16.34
C ALA A 106 26.82 25.95 15.85
N LEU A 107 26.66 26.55 14.67
CA LEU A 107 27.60 27.54 14.14
C LEU A 107 27.70 28.76 15.05
N ALA A 108 26.56 29.30 15.52
CA ALA A 108 26.55 30.43 16.43
C ALA A 108 27.32 30.14 17.72
N LYS A 109 27.08 28.97 18.35
CA LYS A 109 27.78 28.53 19.57
C LYS A 109 29.30 28.50 19.42
N ASN A 110 29.79 28.07 18.26
CA ASN A 110 31.23 28.01 17.96
C ASN A 110 31.88 29.40 17.73
N LEU A 111 31.08 30.47 17.62
CA LEU A 111 31.55 31.82 17.34
C LEU A 111 31.37 32.79 18.53
N LEU A 112 30.66 32.37 19.59
CA LEU A 112 30.30 33.20 20.75
C LEU A 112 31.51 33.78 21.49
N ASP A 113 32.63 33.06 21.47
CA ASP A 113 33.88 33.42 22.15
C ASP A 113 34.74 34.41 21.36
N ILE A 114 34.52 34.53 20.04
CA ILE A 114 35.36 35.33 19.13
C ILE A 114 34.63 36.58 18.63
N LEU A 115 33.32 36.53 18.44
CA LEU A 115 32.53 37.57 17.76
C LEU A 115 31.46 38.21 18.68
N SER A 116 31.02 39.42 18.32
CA SER A 116 29.88 40.08 18.97
C SER A 116 28.55 39.51 18.48
N ASP A 117 27.48 39.68 19.26
CA ASP A 117 26.16 39.11 18.94
C ASP A 117 25.58 39.66 17.64
N GLU A 118 25.87 40.92 17.31
CA GLU A 118 25.44 41.54 16.06
C GLU A 118 26.12 40.90 14.84
N VAL A 119 27.42 40.57 14.95
CA VAL A 119 28.18 39.94 13.86
C VAL A 119 27.77 38.48 13.69
N ILE A 120 27.56 37.77 14.79
CA ILE A 120 27.10 36.37 14.77
C ILE A 120 25.71 36.28 14.15
N ALA A 121 24.76 37.12 14.59
CA ALA A 121 23.42 37.21 14.01
C ALA A 121 23.46 37.47 12.50
N ALA A 122 24.29 38.41 12.06
CA ALA A 122 24.46 38.71 10.64
C ALA A 122 25.07 37.55 9.82
N LYS A 123 25.89 36.69 10.43
CA LYS A 123 26.58 35.57 9.76
C LYS A 123 25.77 34.26 9.77
N THR A 124 25.02 34.01 10.83
CA THR A 124 24.21 32.78 10.99
C THR A 124 22.78 32.97 10.52
N GLY A 125 22.33 34.21 10.32
CA GLY A 125 20.94 34.52 9.95
C GLY A 125 19.96 34.36 11.11
N LEU A 126 20.45 34.26 12.35
CA LEU A 126 19.65 34.26 13.57
C LEU A 126 19.35 35.70 14.02
N SER A 127 18.33 35.90 14.86
CA SER A 127 18.09 37.20 15.49
C SER A 127 19.12 37.46 16.59
N VAL A 128 19.43 38.74 16.84
CA VAL A 128 20.36 39.14 17.92
C VAL A 128 19.85 38.65 19.28
N GLU A 129 18.53 38.63 19.49
CA GLU A 129 17.91 38.10 20.72
C GLU A 129 18.20 36.61 20.93
N VAL A 130 18.10 35.79 19.87
CA VAL A 130 18.42 34.36 19.93
C VAL A 130 19.88 34.15 20.27
N VAL A 131 20.78 34.90 19.60
CA VAL A 131 22.23 34.80 19.86
C VAL A 131 22.58 35.24 21.28
N ALA A 132 22.02 36.35 21.76
CA ALA A 132 22.23 36.81 23.13
C ALA A 132 21.73 35.78 24.16
N GLY A 133 20.61 35.10 23.86
CA GLY A 133 20.08 34.01 24.67
C GLY A 133 21.00 32.79 24.76
N LEU A 134 21.88 32.56 23.78
CA LEU A 134 22.86 31.47 23.81
C LEU A 134 24.06 31.74 24.76
N ARG A 135 24.22 32.98 25.24
CA ARG A 135 25.29 33.35 26.21
C ARG A 135 24.87 33.19 27.67
N ALA A 136 23.58 32.99 27.94
CA ALA A 136 23.04 32.81 29.29
C ALA A 136 23.43 31.43 29.86
#